data_AF-A0A0I9SBL7-F1
#
_entry.id   AF-A0A0I9SBL7-F1
#
_cell.length_a   1.000
_cell.length_b   1.000
_cell.length_c   1.000
_cell.angle_alpha   90.00
_cell.angle_beta   90.00
_cell.angle_gamma   90.00
#
_symmetry.space_group_name_H-M   'P 1'
#
loop_
_entity.id
_entity.type
_entity.pdbx_description
1 polymer ?
#
loop_
_entity_poly.entity_id
_entity_poly.type
_entity_poly.pdbx_seq_one_letter_code
_entity_poly.pdbx_strand_id
1 'polypeptide(L)'
;EGNIIKPRTLLQETPEIAAVRKETFRIEACQIHIHKDEGYMNAKQWTPNLHAHVVFDWTQPNGKSVRLSRDDMAELQTIASEALGLERGVSSDRKLLSAMQYKTACAKEQLQELFNAISSPLDQHTDVQTTLVQLQEALRSIDT
;
A
#
# COMPACT_ATOMS: atom_id res chain seq x y z
N GLU A 1 -11.49 -4.36 -1.30
CA GLU A 1 -11.10 -5.73 -1.67
C GLU A 1 -9.98 -5.62 -2.68
N GLY A 2 -8.83 -6.26 -2.42
CA GLY A 2 -7.62 -6.02 -3.21
C GLY A 2 -7.72 -6.62 -4.61
N ASN A 3 -7.16 -5.93 -5.60
CA ASN A 3 -6.99 -6.43 -6.97
C ASN A 3 -6.04 -7.63 -6.97
N ILE A 4 -6.58 -8.83 -6.73
CA ILE A 4 -5.83 -10.08 -6.71
C ILE A 4 -5.41 -10.41 -8.14
N ILE A 5 -4.10 -10.37 -8.39
CA ILE A 5 -3.52 -10.97 -9.60
C ILE A 5 -3.91 -12.44 -9.60
N LYS A 6 -4.74 -12.88 -10.56
CA LYS A 6 -5.10 -14.29 -10.67
C LYS A 6 -3.79 -15.09 -10.83
N PRO A 7 -3.65 -16.26 -10.18
CA PRO A 7 -2.40 -17.01 -10.12
C PRO A 7 -1.82 -17.47 -11.49
N ARG A 8 -2.52 -17.18 -12.60
CA ARG A 8 -2.13 -17.53 -13.97
C ARG A 8 -2.09 -16.34 -14.93
N THR A 9 -2.41 -15.11 -14.54
CA THR A 9 -2.31 -13.98 -15.49
C THR A 9 -0.88 -13.47 -15.58
N LEU A 10 -0.02 -14.24 -16.24
CA LEU A 10 1.34 -13.82 -16.58
C LEU A 10 1.26 -12.77 -17.68
N LEU A 11 1.97 -11.64 -17.50
CA LEU A 11 2.16 -10.63 -18.56
C LEU A 11 2.75 -11.22 -19.86
N GLN A 12 3.39 -12.39 -19.78
CA GLN A 12 3.93 -13.16 -20.89
C GLN A 12 2.89 -14.07 -21.60
N GLU A 13 1.78 -14.40 -20.94
CA GLU A 13 0.79 -15.37 -21.46
C GLU A 13 -0.34 -14.73 -22.27
N THR A 14 -0.42 -13.41 -22.31
CA THR A 14 -1.31 -12.66 -23.22
C THR A 14 -0.48 -12.09 -24.36
N PRO A 15 -0.49 -12.72 -25.56
CA PRO A 15 0.22 -12.23 -26.74
C PRO A 15 -0.08 -10.76 -27.06
N GLU A 16 -1.31 -10.33 -26.78
CA GLU A 16 -1.80 -8.97 -26.96
C GLU A 16 -1.01 -7.96 -26.12
N ILE A 17 -0.66 -8.30 -24.88
CA ILE A 17 0.14 -7.45 -23.99
C ILE A 17 1.59 -7.33 -24.48
N ALA A 18 2.18 -8.45 -24.91
CA ALA A 18 3.55 -8.47 -25.40
C ALA A 18 3.70 -7.71 -26.73
N ALA A 19 2.72 -7.85 -27.63
CA ALA A 19 2.69 -7.19 -28.93
C ALA A 19 2.51 -5.67 -28.79
N VAL A 20 1.53 -5.21 -28.00
CA VAL A 20 1.27 -3.78 -27.78
C VAL A 20 2.48 -3.07 -27.17
N ARG A 21 3.26 -3.74 -26.31
CA ARG A 21 4.47 -3.15 -25.71
C ARG A 21 5.61 -2.96 -26.70
N LYS A 22 5.81 -3.93 -27.58
CA LYS A 22 6.89 -3.90 -28.55
C LYS A 22 6.60 -2.92 -29.69
N GLU A 23 5.34 -2.83 -30.12
CA GLU A 23 4.93 -1.93 -31.20
C GLU A 23 4.76 -0.47 -30.73
N THR A 24 4.11 -0.25 -29.59
CA THR A 24 3.82 1.11 -29.09
C THR A 24 5.01 1.71 -28.34
N PHE A 25 5.63 0.95 -27.42
CA PHE A 25 6.65 1.48 -26.51
C PHE A 25 8.08 1.03 -26.83
N ARG A 26 8.25 0.07 -27.76
CA ARG A 26 9.55 -0.53 -28.10
C ARG A 26 10.30 -1.08 -26.88
N ILE A 27 9.56 -1.64 -25.94
CA ILE A 27 10.09 -2.32 -24.76
C ILE A 27 9.69 -3.80 -24.77
N GLU A 28 10.57 -4.66 -24.27
CA GLU A 28 10.35 -6.11 -24.24
C GLU A 28 10.57 -6.65 -22.83
N ALA A 29 9.65 -7.47 -22.32
CA ALA A 29 9.79 -8.07 -21.00
C ALA A 29 10.85 -9.18 -21.05
N CYS A 30 11.98 -8.99 -20.37
CA CYS A 30 13.09 -9.94 -20.37
C CYS A 30 13.12 -10.84 -19.12
N GLN A 31 12.48 -10.42 -18.02
CA GLN A 31 12.43 -11.20 -16.78
C GLN A 31 11.11 -11.00 -16.04
N ILE A 32 10.54 -12.09 -15.50
CA ILE A 32 9.36 -12.04 -14.63
C ILE A 32 9.61 -12.91 -13.40
N HIS A 33 9.44 -12.32 -12.22
CA HIS A 33 9.47 -13.03 -10.93
C HIS A 33 8.13 -12.88 -10.23
N ILE A 34 7.59 -13.97 -9.69
CA ILE A 34 6.34 -13.95 -8.93
C ILE A 34 6.65 -14.28 -7.48
N HIS A 35 6.29 -13.37 -6.58
CA HIS A 35 6.38 -13.56 -5.14
C HIS A 35 5.04 -14.03 -4.59
N LYS A 36 5.05 -15.17 -3.90
CA LYS A 36 3.89 -15.77 -3.23
C LYS A 36 4.13 -16.00 -1.73
N ASP A 37 5.32 -15.67 -1.27
CA ASP A 37 5.89 -15.89 0.06
C ASP A 37 5.91 -14.62 0.91
N GLU A 38 5.59 -13.47 0.32
CA GLU A 38 5.50 -12.20 1.03
C GLU A 38 4.09 -11.95 1.59
N GLY A 39 3.99 -11.19 2.68
CA GLY A 39 2.69 -10.85 3.28
C GLY A 39 2.80 -10.32 4.72
N TYR A 40 1.64 -9.98 5.30
CA TYR A 40 1.56 -9.54 6.69
C TYR A 40 1.34 -10.76 7.61
N MET A 41 2.37 -11.08 8.41
CA MET A 41 2.41 -12.26 9.28
C MET A 41 1.76 -12.06 10.65
N ASN A 42 1.57 -10.81 11.09
CA ASN A 42 1.11 -10.51 12.45
C ASN A 42 -0.42 -10.44 12.60
N ALA A 43 -1.18 -10.75 11.53
CA ALA A 43 -2.63 -10.87 11.61
C ALA A 43 -3.03 -12.25 12.15
N LYS A 44 -4.26 -12.37 12.68
CA LYS A 44 -4.85 -13.65 13.14
C LYS A 44 -4.82 -14.74 12.05
N GLN A 45 -4.82 -14.31 10.78
CA GLN A 45 -4.63 -15.13 9.61
C GLN A 45 -3.59 -14.44 8.72
N TRP A 46 -2.66 -15.22 8.15
CA TRP A 46 -1.66 -14.68 7.24
C TRP A 46 -2.33 -14.07 6.00
N THR A 47 -2.00 -12.82 5.70
CA THR A 47 -2.49 -12.12 4.51
C THR A 47 -1.35 -12.06 3.48
N PRO A 48 -1.41 -12.87 2.39
CA PRO A 48 -0.37 -12.87 1.37
C PRO A 48 -0.39 -11.58 0.54
N ASN A 49 0.80 -11.08 0.21
CA ASN A 49 1.02 -10.00 -0.75
C ASN A 49 1.53 -10.58 -2.07
N LEU A 50 0.62 -11.16 -2.86
CA LEU A 50 0.94 -11.74 -4.16
C LEU A 50 1.27 -10.64 -5.17
N HIS A 51 2.50 -10.62 -5.68
CA HIS A 51 2.91 -9.63 -6.67
C HIS A 51 3.98 -10.18 -7.62
N ALA A 52 4.15 -9.49 -8.75
CA ALA A 52 5.14 -9.86 -9.75
C ALA A 52 6.09 -8.69 -10.05
N HIS A 53 7.38 -8.97 -10.14
CA HIS A 53 8.37 -8.06 -10.71
C HIS A 53 8.55 -8.40 -12.18
N VAL A 54 8.49 -7.38 -13.03
CA VAL A 54 8.67 -7.51 -14.47
C VAL A 54 9.76 -6.54 -14.88
N VAL A 55 10.83 -7.06 -15.47
CA VAL A 55 11.94 -6.28 -15.99
C VAL A 55 11.76 -6.14 -17.49
N PHE A 56 11.82 -4.90 -17.96
CA PHE A 56 11.75 -4.57 -19.37
C PHE A 56 13.11 -4.16 -19.88
N ASP A 57 13.53 -4.74 -21.01
CA ASP A 57 14.58 -4.19 -21.83
C ASP A 57 13.99 -3.06 -22.69
N TRP A 58 14.58 -1.89 -22.55
CA TRP A 58 14.21 -0.68 -23.31
C TRP A 58 15.37 -0.23 -24.22
N THR A 59 16.38 -1.07 -24.40
CA THR A 59 17.54 -0.79 -25.25
C THR A 59 17.21 -1.09 -26.70
N GLN A 60 17.38 -0.09 -27.57
CA GLN A 60 17.19 -0.26 -28.99
C GLN A 60 18.43 -0.87 -29.66
N PRO A 61 18.30 -1.44 -30.88
CA PRO A 61 19.44 -1.99 -31.63
C PRO A 61 20.60 -1.01 -31.87
N ASN A 62 20.33 0.30 -31.82
CA ASN A 62 21.35 1.34 -31.94
C ASN A 62 22.10 1.63 -30.60
N GLY A 63 21.84 0.85 -29.55
CA GLY A 63 22.44 0.98 -28.23
C GLY A 63 21.83 2.08 -27.34
N LYS A 64 20.80 2.79 -27.81
CA LYS A 64 20.13 3.84 -27.03
C LYS A 64 18.90 3.30 -26.31
N SER A 65 18.70 3.76 -25.09
CA SER A 65 17.50 3.49 -24.31
C SER A 65 16.31 4.36 -24.77
N VAL A 66 15.11 3.79 -24.81
CA VAL A 66 13.86 4.54 -24.93
C VAL A 66 13.60 5.29 -23.62
N ARG A 67 13.26 6.58 -23.73
CA ARG A 67 12.80 7.38 -22.59
C ARG A 67 11.29 7.52 -22.66
N LEU A 68 10.58 6.84 -21.77
CA LEU A 68 9.11 6.92 -21.68
C LEU A 68 8.69 8.25 -21.04
N SER A 69 7.72 8.91 -21.66
CA SER A 69 7.08 10.12 -21.17
C SER A 69 6.06 9.81 -20.07
N ARG A 70 5.50 10.84 -19.43
CA ARG A 70 4.41 10.65 -18.45
C ARG A 70 3.15 10.10 -19.12
N ASP A 71 2.86 10.53 -20.33
CA ASP A 71 1.69 10.09 -21.09
C ASP A 71 1.87 8.63 -21.52
N ASP A 72 3.08 8.25 -21.94
CA ASP A 72 3.42 6.86 -22.27
C ASP A 72 3.20 5.94 -21.07
N MET A 73 3.62 6.38 -19.87
CA MET A 73 3.41 5.61 -18.63
C MET A 73 1.93 5.50 -18.25
N ALA A 74 1.15 6.56 -18.50
CA ALA A 74 -0.29 6.56 -18.25
C ALA A 74 -1.04 5.62 -19.22
N GLU A 75 -0.61 5.56 -20.47
CA GLU A 75 -1.13 4.65 -21.49
C GLU A 75 -0.73 3.20 -21.18
N LEU A 76 0.54 2.96 -20.80
CA LEU A 76 1.00 1.64 -20.36
C LEU A 76 0.18 1.12 -19.17
N GLN A 77 -0.19 1.99 -18.23
CA GLN A 77 -1.09 1.64 -17.13
C GLN A 77 -2.48 1.24 -17.61
N THR A 78 -3.04 1.97 -18.58
CA THR A 78 -4.34 1.65 -19.20
C THR A 78 -4.30 0.27 -19.85
N ILE A 79 -3.33 0.03 -20.74
CA ILE A 79 -3.15 -1.25 -21.45
C ILE A 79 -2.97 -2.40 -20.46
N ALA A 80 -2.17 -2.20 -19.40
CA ALA A 80 -1.98 -3.21 -18.37
C ALA A 80 -3.28 -3.52 -17.62
N SER A 81 -4.09 -2.50 -17.28
CA SER A 81 -5.38 -2.71 -16.61
C SER A 81 -6.38 -3.43 -17.49
N GLU A 82 -6.53 -3.03 -18.75
CA GLU A 82 -7.46 -3.64 -19.70
C GLU A 82 -7.12 -5.11 -19.95
N ALA A 83 -5.85 -5.40 -20.21
CA ALA A 83 -5.44 -6.73 -20.57
C ALA A 83 -5.37 -7.70 -19.38
N LEU A 84 -5.22 -7.19 -18.15
CA LEU A 84 -5.37 -8.01 -16.94
C LEU A 84 -6.83 -8.09 -16.46
N GLY A 85 -7.74 -7.34 -17.08
CA GLY A 85 -9.13 -7.21 -16.63
C GLY A 85 -9.23 -6.60 -15.22
N LEU A 86 -8.32 -5.68 -14.89
CA LEU A 86 -8.26 -4.97 -13.61
C LEU A 86 -8.79 -3.55 -13.76
N GLU A 87 -9.25 -2.97 -12.65
CA GLU A 87 -9.61 -1.55 -12.62
C GLU A 87 -8.37 -0.67 -12.72
N ARG A 88 -8.45 0.36 -13.57
CA ARG A 88 -7.36 1.33 -13.75
C ARG A 88 -7.23 2.22 -12.51
N GLY A 89 -6.00 2.45 -12.07
CA GLY A 89 -5.72 3.39 -10.98
C GLY A 89 -6.13 4.83 -11.32
N VAL A 90 -6.58 5.57 -10.29
CA VAL A 90 -6.95 6.98 -10.40
C VAL A 90 -5.72 7.87 -10.24
N SER A 91 -5.64 8.93 -11.04
CA SER A 91 -4.58 9.94 -10.88
C SER A 91 -4.66 10.60 -9.50
N SER A 92 -3.52 10.76 -8.83
CA SER A 92 -3.46 11.42 -7.54
C SER A 92 -2.12 12.10 -7.32
N ASP A 93 -2.09 13.11 -6.45
CA ASP A 93 -0.86 13.79 -6.03
C ASP A 93 -0.06 13.00 -4.98
N ARG A 94 -0.43 11.73 -4.74
CA ARG A 94 0.26 10.88 -3.78
C ARG A 94 1.67 10.60 -4.26
N LYS A 95 2.65 10.90 -3.40
CA LYS A 95 4.04 10.56 -3.66
C LYS A 95 4.24 9.05 -3.51
N LEU A 96 5.03 8.47 -4.41
CA LEU A 96 5.47 7.09 -4.27
C LEU A 96 6.33 6.97 -3.00
N LEU A 97 5.89 6.11 -2.09
CA LEU A 97 6.65 5.79 -0.87
C LEU A 97 7.44 4.51 -1.10
N SER A 98 8.66 4.47 -0.57
CA SER A 98 9.39 3.20 -0.47
C SER A 98 8.67 2.25 0.47
N ALA A 99 8.94 0.94 0.36
CA ALA A 99 8.32 -0.06 1.24
C ALA A 99 8.55 0.26 2.73
N MET A 100 9.73 0.77 3.09
CA MET A 100 10.04 1.16 4.46
C MET A 100 9.28 2.42 4.90
N GLN A 101 9.18 3.43 4.02
CA GLN A 101 8.41 4.65 4.31
C GLN A 101 6.93 4.35 4.51
N TYR A 102 6.36 3.48 3.66
CA TYR A 102 4.97 3.05 3.79
C TYR A 102 4.73 2.32 5.13
N LYS A 103 5.61 1.38 5.49
CA LYS A 103 5.53 0.67 6.79
C LYS A 103 5.61 1.63 7.97
N THR A 104 6.51 2.62 7.93
CA THR A 104 6.62 3.64 8.98
C THR A 104 5.37 4.51 9.08
N ALA A 105 4.79 4.91 7.94
CA ALA A 105 3.57 5.71 7.93
C ALA A 105 2.38 4.94 8.54
N CYS A 106 2.20 3.68 8.16
CA CYS A 106 1.14 2.82 8.68
C CYS A 106 1.32 2.54 10.18
N ALA A 107 2.54 2.27 10.64
CA ALA A 107 2.84 2.11 12.07
C ALA A 107 2.57 3.40 12.86
N LYS A 108 2.86 4.57 12.28
CA LYS A 108 2.57 5.87 12.91
C LYS A 108 1.07 6.11 13.04
N GLU A 109 0.27 5.79 12.02
CA GLU A 109 -1.19 5.87 12.07
C GLU A 109 -1.75 4.96 13.16
N GLN A 110 -1.29 3.70 13.23
CA GLN A 110 -1.68 2.75 14.28
C GLN A 110 -1.32 3.25 15.69
N LEU A 111 -0.13 3.83 15.87
CA LEU A 111 0.27 4.43 17.14
C LEU A 111 -0.60 5.61 17.52
N GLN A 112 -1.00 6.44 16.55
CA GLN A 112 -1.89 7.58 16.80
C GLN A 112 -3.29 7.11 17.20
N GLU A 113 -3.83 6.08 16.55
CA GLU A 113 -5.11 5.48 16.91
C GLU A 113 -5.09 4.92 18.33
N LEU A 114 -4.03 4.17 18.68
CA LEU A 114 -3.85 3.65 20.04
C LEU A 114 -3.69 4.76 21.07
N PHE A 115 -2.92 5.80 20.75
CA PHE A 115 -2.78 6.96 21.63
C PHE A 115 -4.12 7.64 21.89
N ASN A 116 -4.90 7.89 20.85
CA ASN A 116 -6.23 8.49 20.97
C ASN A 116 -7.18 7.58 21.79
N ALA A 117 -7.09 6.27 21.60
CA ALA A 117 -7.88 5.29 22.34
C ALA A 117 -7.52 5.21 23.83
N ILE A 118 -6.27 5.52 24.21
CA ILE A 118 -5.81 5.55 25.62
C ILE A 118 -6.07 6.91 26.27
N SER A 119 -5.94 8.01 25.51
CA SER A 119 -6.16 9.38 26.03
C SER A 119 -7.54 9.54 26.65
N SER A 120 -8.59 9.10 25.94
CA SER A 120 -9.97 9.29 26.42
C SER A 120 -10.27 8.58 27.75
N PRO A 121 -9.89 7.30 27.96
CA PRO A 121 -10.00 6.65 29.28
C PRO A 121 -9.14 7.31 30.37
N LEU A 122 -7.95 7.82 30.02
CA LEU A 122 -7.05 8.44 30.99
C LEU A 122 -7.63 9.75 31.53
N ASP A 123 -8.21 10.56 30.65
CA ASP A 123 -8.89 11.81 31.02
C ASP A 123 -10.07 11.55 31.97
N GLN A 124 -10.87 10.51 31.69
CA GLN A 124 -11.95 10.08 32.58
C GLN A 124 -11.43 9.62 33.95
N HIS A 125 -10.33 8.88 33.99
CA HIS A 125 -9.74 8.42 35.25
C HIS A 125 -9.26 9.59 36.10
N THR A 126 -8.65 10.61 35.51
CA THR A 126 -8.23 11.83 36.23
C THR A 126 -9.40 12.61 36.79
N ASP A 127 -10.52 12.71 36.07
CA ASP A 127 -11.74 13.37 36.55
C ASP A 127 -12.35 12.61 37.74
N VAL A 128 -12.42 11.28 37.64
CA VAL A 128 -12.91 10.42 38.74
C VAL A 128 -12.01 10.56 39.98
N GLN A 129 -10.68 10.53 39.81
CA GLN A 129 -9.74 10.74 40.92
C GLN A 129 -9.94 12.09 41.59
N THR A 130 -10.10 13.16 40.81
CA THR A 130 -10.30 14.52 41.34
C THR A 130 -11.59 14.60 42.15
N THR A 131 -12.66 13.99 41.64
CA THR A 131 -13.97 13.94 42.33
C THR A 131 -13.87 13.15 43.64
N LEU A 132 -13.12 12.05 43.66
CA LEU A 132 -12.89 11.24 44.85
C LEU A 132 -12.18 12.03 45.96
N VAL A 133 -11.15 12.79 45.60
CA VAL A 133 -10.41 13.65 46.54
C VAL A 133 -11.33 14.71 47.14
N GLN A 134 -12.15 15.38 46.32
CA GLN A 134 -13.11 16.38 46.80
C GLN A 134 -14.14 15.79 47.78
N LEU A 135 -14.64 14.58 47.49
CA LEU A 135 -15.57 13.88 48.39
C LEU A 135 -14.90 13.45 49.70
N GLN A 136 -13.64 13.02 49.66
CA GLN A 136 -12.86 12.71 50.86
C GLN A 136 -12.66 13.94 51.74
N GLU A 137 -12.35 15.09 51.16
CA GLU A 137 -12.24 16.36 51.89
C GLU A 137 -13.58 16.77 52.50
N ALA A 138 -14.67 16.65 51.76
CA ALA A 138 -16.02 16.96 52.25
C ALA A 138 -16.44 16.05 53.43
N LEU A 139 -16.23 14.74 53.32
CA LEU A 139 -16.48 13.80 54.44
C LEU A 139 -15.68 14.18 55.69
N ARG A 140 -14.40 14.51 55.52
CA ARG A 140 -13.53 14.92 56.62
C ARG A 140 -13.98 16.21 57.32
N SER A 141 -14.71 17.06 56.61
CA SER A 141 -15.30 18.30 57.17
C SER A 141 -16.64 18.10 57.87
N ILE A 142 -17.32 16.95 57.67
CA ILE A 142 -18.58 16.62 58.33
C ILE A 142 -18.34 15.94 59.69
N ASP A 143 -17.22 15.22 59.83
CA ASP A 143 -16.82 14.54 61.07
C ASP A 143 -16.14 15.47 62.11
N THR A 144 -16.05 16.78 61.83
CA THR A 144 -15.54 17.84 62.74
C THR A 144 -16.65 18.79 63.15
#